data_AF-A0AAP2RIX3-F1
#
_entry.id   AF-A0AAP2RIX3-F1
#
_cell.length_a   1.000
_cell.length_b   1.000
_cell.length_c   1.000
_cell.angle_alpha   90.00
_cell.angle_beta   90.00
_cell.angle_gamma   90.00
#
_symmetry.space_group_name_H-M   'P 1'
#
loop_
_entity.id
_entity.type
_entity.pdbx_description
1 polymer ?
#
loop_
_entity_poly.entity_id
_entity_poly.type
_entity_poly.pdbx_seq_one_letter_code
_entity_poly.pdbx_strand_id
1 'polypeptide(L)'
;MSQKIPCELIQDLLPSYADGLTSEVSGREIEEHLLTCRECRCRYEALHIPSEEGKKETQSSNRKEIDYLKKVRNKNRAKIAAGIIGTIMILALAVFFKLFVTGSPSSGYEPEISVDQGQVQIKGTLTDSAAAFVKCGLVSEGEKKRLVVYTALPSFWNKNGDFSTGYSLEEIGKGLLINGNEVMPDGSVISSKAAELFEEKNPYIGDMPANGRIAQTLGISDDLGGFQNSLQTTEEPYGWTLEFKDPVTGSGEELFRSRMEAYSCVLLALIDNAGEISWTYQAETEDGVHERNGSVTASIASQRLGKDIKSFSGSRKQVQELLDELGIR
;
A
#
# COMPACT_ATOMS: atom_id res chain seq x y z
N MET A 1 99.16 49.50 40.86
CA MET A 1 98.45 48.83 41.96
C MET A 1 97.35 48.00 41.34
N SER A 2 97.49 46.68 41.30
CA SER A 2 96.53 45.78 40.65
C SER A 2 95.33 45.56 41.58
N GLN A 3 94.23 46.25 41.34
CA GLN A 3 92.96 45.99 42.03
C GLN A 3 92.34 44.72 41.45
N LYS A 4 92.24 43.64 42.24
CA LYS A 4 91.52 42.43 41.82
C LYS A 4 90.04 42.57 42.13
N ILE A 5 89.18 42.28 41.16
CA ILE A 5 87.72 42.28 41.31
C ILE A 5 87.28 41.13 42.24
N PRO A 6 86.36 41.36 43.20
CA PRO A 6 85.87 40.30 44.08
C PRO A 6 84.98 39.28 43.33
N CYS A 7 85.02 38.02 43.77
CA CYS A 7 84.28 36.91 43.12
C CYS A 7 82.76 37.16 43.02
N GLU A 8 82.17 37.83 44.01
CA GLU A 8 80.72 38.11 44.05
C GLU A 8 80.27 38.95 42.85
N LEU A 9 81.04 39.98 42.50
CA LEU A 9 80.76 40.83 41.35
C LEU A 9 80.88 40.05 40.03
N ILE A 10 81.83 39.13 39.95
CA ILE A 10 82.01 38.30 38.76
C ILE A 10 80.83 37.34 38.61
N GLN A 11 80.38 36.72 39.70
CA GLN A 11 79.22 35.83 39.69
C GLN A 11 77.94 36.52 39.21
N ASP A 12 77.72 37.78 39.59
CA ASP A 12 76.57 38.57 39.13
C ASP A 12 76.65 38.90 37.63
N LEU A 13 77.87 39.06 37.10
CA LEU A 13 78.12 39.38 35.69
C LEU A 13 78.17 38.14 34.78
N LEU A 14 78.31 36.92 35.33
CA LEU A 14 78.43 35.68 34.56
C LEU A 14 77.28 35.43 33.57
N PRO A 15 75.99 35.66 33.89
CA PRO A 15 74.91 35.47 32.93
C PRO A 15 75.02 36.42 31.74
N SER A 16 75.31 37.70 32.01
CA SER A 16 75.50 38.71 30.95
C SER A 16 76.75 38.43 30.09
N TYR A 17 77.79 37.86 30.70
CA TYR A 17 78.99 37.40 30.00
C TYR A 17 78.70 36.18 29.11
N ALA A 18 77.94 35.19 29.60
CA ALA A 18 77.53 34.01 28.83
C ALA A 18 76.66 34.37 27.60
N ASP A 19 75.89 35.44 27.69
CA ASP A 19 75.09 35.99 26.59
C ASP A 19 75.88 36.95 25.67
N GLY A 20 77.16 37.21 25.94
CA GLY A 20 78.03 38.08 25.12
C GLY A 20 77.73 39.58 25.23
N LEU A 21 77.10 40.02 26.32
CA LEU A 21 76.60 41.39 26.52
C LEU A 21 77.54 42.28 27.37
N THR A 22 78.74 41.79 27.73
CA THR A 22 79.73 42.55 28.50
C THR A 22 80.69 43.34 27.59
N SER A 23 81.15 44.52 28.06
CA SER A 23 82.19 45.28 27.37
C SER A 23 83.54 44.53 27.29
N GLU A 24 84.38 44.83 26.30
CA GLU A 24 85.69 44.16 26.14
C GLU A 24 86.65 44.32 27.32
N VAL A 25 86.52 45.41 28.09
CA VAL A 25 87.34 45.64 29.29
C VAL A 25 86.87 44.73 30.41
N SER A 26 85.56 44.67 30.65
CA SER A 26 84.98 43.78 31.67
C SER A 26 85.15 42.30 31.32
N GLY A 27 85.06 41.94 30.04
CA GLY A 27 85.24 40.57 29.56
C GLY A 27 86.65 40.03 29.84
N ARG A 28 87.70 40.83 29.58
CA ARG A 28 89.09 40.43 29.85
C ARG A 28 89.36 40.18 31.34
N GLU A 29 88.81 41.03 32.21
CA GLU A 29 88.97 40.87 33.66
C GLU A 29 88.24 39.61 34.19
N ILE A 30 87.07 39.30 33.62
CA ILE A 30 86.33 38.07 33.94
C ILE A 30 87.11 36.84 33.46
N GLU A 31 87.68 36.87 32.25
CA GLU A 31 88.47 35.78 31.68
C GLU A 31 89.73 35.49 32.52
N GLU A 32 90.48 36.52 32.91
CA GLU A 32 91.67 36.38 33.78
C GLU A 32 91.30 35.82 35.16
N HIS A 33 90.14 36.18 35.70
CA HIS A 33 89.64 35.63 36.95
C HIS A 33 89.20 34.16 36.83
N LEU A 34 88.53 33.78 35.74
CA LEU A 34 88.11 32.39 35.49
C LEU A 34 89.31 31.44 35.36
N LEU A 35 90.48 31.93 34.95
CA LEU A 35 91.73 31.17 34.92
C LEU A 35 92.26 30.84 36.33
N THR A 36 92.02 31.72 37.31
CA THR A 36 92.60 31.61 38.66
C THR A 36 91.60 31.15 39.73
N CYS A 37 90.29 31.25 39.49
CA CYS A 37 89.24 30.87 40.45
C CYS A 37 88.37 29.70 39.93
N ARG A 38 88.42 28.55 40.63
CA ARG A 38 87.66 27.34 40.28
C ARG A 38 86.15 27.49 40.47
N GLU A 39 85.74 28.22 41.51
CA GLU A 39 84.33 28.40 41.88
C GLU A 39 83.54 29.12 40.77
N CYS A 40 84.10 30.22 40.25
CA CYS A 40 83.49 31.01 39.18
C CYS A 40 83.46 30.24 37.85
N ARG A 41 84.47 29.39 37.60
CA ARG A 41 84.53 28.53 36.39
C ARG A 41 83.41 27.49 36.37
N CYS A 42 83.20 26.77 37.48
CA CYS A 42 82.11 25.79 37.56
C CYS A 42 80.73 26.45 37.40
N ARG A 43 80.54 27.68 37.89
CA ARG A 43 79.29 28.43 37.68
C ARG A 43 79.08 28.84 36.23
N TYR A 44 80.13 29.31 35.55
CA TYR A 44 80.05 29.64 34.13
C TYR A 44 79.70 28.42 33.27
N GLU A 45 80.31 27.27 33.54
CA GLU A 45 80.01 26.00 32.84
C GLU A 45 78.56 25.56 33.06
N ALA A 46 78.01 25.73 34.28
CA ALA A 46 76.62 25.41 34.57
C ALA A 46 75.61 26.29 33.81
N LEU A 47 75.97 27.55 33.55
CA LEU A 47 75.16 28.51 32.78
C LEU A 47 75.25 28.29 31.26
N HIS A 48 76.37 27.74 30.77
CA HIS A 48 76.63 27.56 29.34
C HIS A 48 76.10 26.23 28.76
N ILE A 49 75.39 25.41 29.55
CA ILE A 49 74.70 24.21 29.05
C ILE A 49 73.33 24.63 28.50
N PRO A 50 73.06 24.53 27.18
CA PRO A 50 71.74 24.80 26.65
C PRO A 50 70.80 23.65 27.03
N SER A 51 69.94 23.82 28.04
CA SER A 51 68.93 22.81 28.36
C SER A 51 67.78 22.88 27.33
N GLU A 52 67.75 21.89 26.45
CA GLU A 52 66.72 21.55 25.43
C GLU A 52 65.41 21.01 26.06
N GLU A 53 65.10 21.36 27.32
CA GLU A 53 64.08 20.68 28.11
C GLU A 53 62.79 21.50 28.28
N GLY A 54 62.85 22.84 28.19
CA GLY A 54 61.67 23.71 28.38
C GLY A 54 60.67 23.81 27.22
N LYS A 55 61.00 23.34 26.00
CA LYS A 55 60.09 23.42 24.83
C LYS A 55 59.29 22.15 24.57
N LYS A 56 59.71 20.99 25.10
CA LYS A 56 59.05 19.70 24.83
C LYS A 56 57.85 19.42 25.73
N GLU A 57 57.82 19.93 26.96
CA GLU A 57 56.73 19.62 27.90
C GLU A 57 55.43 20.37 27.59
N THR A 58 55.51 21.66 27.25
CA THR A 58 54.32 22.48 26.93
C THR A 58 53.66 22.07 25.60
N GLN A 59 54.43 21.63 24.59
CA GLN A 59 53.87 21.07 23.35
C GLN A 59 53.36 19.63 23.51
N SER A 60 54.00 18.80 24.33
CA SER A 60 53.60 17.40 24.54
C SER A 60 52.32 17.29 25.37
N SER A 61 52.18 18.09 26.44
CA SER A 61 50.96 18.15 27.27
C SER A 61 49.75 18.65 26.46
N ASN A 62 49.88 19.79 25.78
CA ASN A 62 48.78 20.39 25.03
C ASN A 62 48.37 19.55 23.80
N ARG A 63 49.33 18.88 23.13
CA ARG A 63 49.05 17.94 22.03
C ARG A 63 48.37 16.66 22.53
N LYS A 64 48.75 16.13 23.69
CA LYS A 64 48.09 14.97 24.33
C LYS A 64 46.68 15.30 24.84
N GLU A 65 46.46 16.48 25.40
CA GLU A 65 45.12 16.95 25.83
C GLU A 65 44.18 17.19 24.64
N ILE A 66 44.65 17.84 23.57
CA ILE A 66 43.88 18.03 22.32
C ILE A 66 43.53 16.68 21.69
N ASP A 67 44.46 15.70 21.71
CA ASP A 67 44.21 14.36 21.18
C ASP A 67 43.26 13.55 22.08
N TYR A 68 43.33 13.73 23.41
CA TYR A 68 42.36 13.16 24.35
C TYR A 68 40.94 13.73 24.13
N LEU A 69 40.81 15.05 23.96
CA LEU A 69 39.54 15.71 23.68
C LEU A 69 38.97 15.31 22.32
N LYS A 70 39.81 15.17 21.28
CA LYS A 70 39.39 14.64 19.96
C LYS A 70 38.94 13.18 20.07
N LYS A 71 39.65 12.35 20.83
CA LYS A 71 39.33 10.92 21.03
C LYS A 71 38.02 10.75 21.79
N VAL A 72 37.78 11.52 22.84
CA VAL A 72 36.51 11.52 23.60
C VAL A 72 35.36 12.07 22.75
N ARG A 73 35.57 13.16 22.01
CA ARG A 73 34.56 13.73 21.11
C ARG A 73 34.20 12.80 19.96
N ASN A 74 35.17 12.08 19.39
CA ASN A 74 34.91 11.07 18.35
C ASN A 74 34.22 9.82 18.92
N LYS A 75 34.57 9.36 20.14
CA LYS A 75 33.84 8.29 20.82
C LYS A 75 32.41 8.68 21.15
N ASN A 76 32.17 9.90 21.61
CA ASN A 76 30.82 10.40 21.88
C ASN A 76 30.01 10.60 20.58
N ARG A 77 30.63 11.13 19.51
CA ARG A 77 30.02 11.19 18.17
C ARG A 77 29.69 9.81 17.62
N ALA A 78 30.56 8.82 17.80
CA ALA A 78 30.31 7.44 17.39
C ALA A 78 29.15 6.81 18.19
N LYS A 79 29.06 7.07 19.50
CA LYS A 79 27.91 6.64 20.32
C LYS A 79 26.60 7.31 19.90
N ILE A 80 26.63 8.62 19.62
CA ILE A 80 25.45 9.36 19.11
C ILE A 80 25.05 8.83 17.74
N ALA A 81 26.00 8.64 16.82
CA ALA A 81 25.75 8.08 15.49
C ALA A 81 25.19 6.65 15.58
N ALA A 82 25.75 5.79 16.44
CA ALA A 82 25.23 4.45 16.70
C ALA A 82 23.80 4.50 17.26
N GLY A 83 23.50 5.46 18.15
CA GLY A 83 22.14 5.69 18.64
C GLY A 83 21.17 6.12 17.53
N ILE A 84 21.58 7.05 16.67
CA ILE A 84 20.77 7.49 15.51
C ILE A 84 20.54 6.32 14.55
N ILE A 85 21.58 5.58 14.19
CA ILE A 85 21.50 4.41 13.31
C ILE A 85 20.59 3.34 13.93
N GLY A 86 20.73 3.07 15.22
CA GLY A 86 19.87 2.13 15.94
C GLY A 86 18.40 2.56 15.89
N THR A 87 18.13 3.84 16.09
CA THR A 87 16.76 4.40 16.01
C THR A 87 16.19 4.28 14.59
N ILE A 88 16.98 4.61 13.56
CA ILE A 88 16.58 4.45 12.16
C ILE A 88 16.34 2.96 11.83
N MET A 89 17.18 2.06 12.34
CA MET A 89 17.02 0.63 12.12
C MET A 89 15.73 0.09 12.74
N ILE A 90 15.39 0.51 13.96
CA ILE A 90 14.12 0.12 14.62
C ILE A 90 12.91 0.64 13.83
N LEU A 91 12.95 1.89 13.37
CA LEU A 91 11.90 2.46 12.53
C LEU A 91 11.78 1.71 11.19
N ALA A 92 12.91 1.40 10.55
CA ALA A 92 12.94 0.62 9.31
C ALA A 92 12.36 -0.79 9.52
N LEU A 93 12.70 -1.46 10.63
CA LEU A 93 12.12 -2.75 11.01
C LEU A 93 10.61 -2.66 11.24
N ALA A 94 10.12 -1.62 11.94
CA ALA A 94 8.69 -1.44 12.16
C ALA A 94 7.93 -1.24 10.83
N VAL A 95 8.46 -0.40 9.94
CA VAL A 95 7.91 -0.20 8.59
C VAL A 95 7.94 -1.51 7.79
N PHE A 96 9.05 -2.25 7.85
CA PHE A 96 9.19 -3.55 7.21
C PHE A 96 8.14 -4.55 7.69
N PHE A 97 7.96 -4.70 9.01
CA PHE A 97 6.93 -5.58 9.57
C PHE A 97 5.51 -5.16 9.16
N LYS A 98 5.25 -3.85 9.05
CA LYS A 98 3.94 -3.36 8.64
C LYS A 98 3.66 -3.67 7.16
N LEU A 99 4.64 -3.42 6.28
CA LEU A 99 4.50 -3.56 4.83
C LEU A 99 4.51 -5.02 4.34
N PHE A 100 5.30 -5.88 4.98
CA PHE A 100 5.56 -7.24 4.48
C PHE A 100 4.95 -8.37 5.33
N VAL A 101 4.57 -8.10 6.59
CA VAL A 101 4.08 -9.15 7.51
C VAL A 101 2.65 -8.91 7.97
N THR A 102 2.32 -7.73 8.50
CA THR A 102 0.98 -7.47 9.06
C THR A 102 -0.05 -7.23 7.96
N GLY A 103 0.39 -6.58 6.88
CA GLY A 103 -0.47 -6.18 5.78
C GLY A 103 -1.49 -5.10 6.14
N SER A 104 -2.35 -4.83 5.18
CA SER A 104 -3.48 -3.90 5.24
C SER A 104 -4.72 -4.57 4.63
N PRO A 105 -5.94 -4.19 5.06
CA PRO A 105 -7.15 -4.71 4.45
C PRO A 105 -7.22 -4.31 2.97
N SER A 106 -7.65 -5.23 2.11
CA SER A 106 -7.86 -5.02 0.68
C SER A 106 -9.21 -5.56 0.24
N SER A 107 -9.85 -4.89 -0.71
CA SER A 107 -11.02 -5.35 -1.46
C SER A 107 -10.70 -5.75 -2.90
N GLY A 108 -9.42 -5.73 -3.29
CA GLY A 108 -8.96 -6.07 -4.63
C GLY A 108 -8.82 -7.58 -4.82
N TYR A 109 -9.93 -8.31 -4.79
CA TYR A 109 -9.98 -9.74 -5.04
C TYR A 109 -11.36 -10.17 -5.56
N GLU A 110 -11.42 -11.22 -6.36
CA GLU A 110 -12.69 -11.80 -6.80
C GLU A 110 -12.99 -13.05 -5.96
N PRO A 111 -14.06 -13.06 -5.14
CA PRO A 111 -14.40 -14.21 -4.32
C PRO A 111 -15.19 -15.27 -5.09
N GLU A 112 -14.79 -16.52 -4.95
CA GLU A 112 -15.60 -17.69 -5.26
C GLU A 112 -16.20 -18.23 -3.94
N ILE A 113 -17.52 -18.14 -3.81
CA ILE A 113 -18.25 -18.53 -2.59
C ILE A 113 -18.99 -19.83 -2.87
N SER A 114 -18.80 -20.83 -2.02
CA SER A 114 -19.55 -22.08 -2.05
C SER A 114 -20.04 -22.40 -0.65
N VAL A 115 -21.26 -22.92 -0.54
CA VAL A 115 -21.86 -23.30 0.74
C VAL A 115 -22.24 -24.78 0.63
N ASP A 116 -21.59 -25.62 1.43
CA ASP A 116 -21.84 -27.06 1.45
C ASP A 116 -21.96 -27.54 2.90
N GLN A 117 -23.01 -28.33 3.19
CA GLN A 117 -23.27 -28.91 4.52
C GLN A 117 -23.15 -27.91 5.71
N GLY A 118 -23.56 -26.65 5.51
CA GLY A 118 -23.48 -25.60 6.53
C GLY A 118 -22.07 -25.02 6.75
N GLN A 119 -21.13 -25.32 5.86
CA GLN A 119 -19.81 -24.72 5.78
C GLN A 119 -19.75 -23.77 4.58
N VAL A 120 -19.41 -22.53 4.84
CA VAL A 120 -19.14 -21.50 3.83
C VAL A 120 -17.66 -21.59 3.48
N GLN A 121 -17.35 -21.97 2.24
CA GLN A 121 -16.00 -22.00 1.69
C GLN A 121 -15.82 -20.81 0.75
N ILE A 122 -14.74 -20.06 0.99
CA ILE A 122 -14.43 -18.83 0.28
C ILE A 122 -13.04 -18.97 -0.28
N LYS A 123 -12.95 -18.97 -1.60
CA LYS A 123 -11.69 -18.90 -2.33
C LYS A 123 -11.60 -17.55 -3.03
N GLY A 124 -10.39 -17.10 -3.30
CA GLY A 124 -10.21 -15.90 -4.09
C GLY A 124 -8.76 -15.70 -4.49
N THR A 125 -8.61 -14.92 -5.55
CA THR A 125 -7.31 -14.49 -6.06
C THR A 125 -7.27 -12.97 -6.03
N LEU A 126 -6.17 -12.41 -5.50
CA LEU A 126 -5.94 -10.98 -5.52
C LEU A 126 -5.82 -10.49 -6.97
N THR A 127 -6.48 -9.38 -7.29
CA THR A 127 -6.41 -8.78 -8.63
C THR A 127 -5.12 -8.00 -8.85
N ASP A 128 -4.51 -7.52 -7.76
CA ASP A 128 -3.22 -6.83 -7.80
C ASP A 128 -2.05 -7.85 -7.71
N SER A 129 -1.32 -8.00 -8.82
CA SER A 129 -0.13 -8.86 -8.88
C SER A 129 1.05 -8.34 -8.03
N ALA A 130 0.99 -7.08 -7.57
CA ALA A 130 1.92 -6.50 -6.61
C ALA A 130 1.48 -6.66 -5.15
N ALA A 131 0.48 -7.51 -4.88
CA ALA A 131 0.02 -7.83 -3.53
C ALA A 131 0.14 -9.34 -3.24
N ALA A 132 0.47 -9.68 -2.00
CA ALA A 132 0.50 -11.04 -1.49
C ALA A 132 -0.49 -11.19 -0.32
N PHE A 133 -1.22 -12.30 -0.30
CA PHE A 133 -2.14 -12.68 0.76
C PHE A 133 -1.39 -12.89 2.08
N VAL A 134 -1.93 -12.36 3.17
CA VAL A 134 -1.40 -12.54 4.53
C VAL A 134 -2.32 -13.41 5.37
N LYS A 135 -3.59 -13.00 5.51
CA LYS A 135 -4.60 -13.67 6.34
C LYS A 135 -6.01 -13.19 6.01
N CYS A 136 -6.99 -14.00 6.41
CA CYS A 136 -8.39 -13.60 6.50
C CYS A 136 -8.78 -13.35 7.96
N GLY A 137 -9.72 -12.45 8.19
CA GLY A 137 -10.35 -12.26 9.49
C GLY A 137 -11.81 -11.85 9.35
N LEU A 138 -12.60 -12.14 10.37
CA LEU A 138 -13.98 -11.65 10.48
C LEU A 138 -14.00 -10.43 11.38
N VAL A 139 -14.58 -9.34 10.88
CA VAL A 139 -14.82 -8.12 11.65
C VAL A 139 -16.33 -7.93 11.79
N SER A 140 -16.80 -7.50 12.96
CA SER A 140 -18.22 -7.22 13.16
C SER A 140 -18.62 -5.91 12.48
N GLU A 141 -19.74 -5.94 11.76
CA GLU A 141 -20.31 -4.78 11.10
C GLU A 141 -21.82 -4.74 11.37
N GLY A 142 -22.22 -3.92 12.35
CA GLY A 142 -23.58 -3.94 12.86
C GLY A 142 -23.92 -5.33 13.42
N GLU A 143 -24.99 -5.93 12.91
CA GLU A 143 -25.40 -7.29 13.29
C GLU A 143 -24.78 -8.40 12.41
N LYS A 144 -24.10 -8.02 11.32
CA LYS A 144 -23.46 -8.95 10.37
C LYS A 144 -21.96 -9.01 10.62
N LYS A 145 -21.30 -9.99 10.00
CA LYS A 145 -19.84 -10.06 9.94
C LYS A 145 -19.37 -9.71 8.55
N ARG A 146 -18.17 -9.14 8.44
CA ARG A 146 -17.49 -8.85 7.19
C ARG A 146 -16.20 -9.66 7.11
N LEU A 147 -15.99 -10.34 5.99
CA LEU A 147 -14.69 -10.91 5.66
C LEU A 147 -13.71 -9.79 5.30
N VAL A 148 -12.57 -9.76 5.97
CA VAL A 148 -11.47 -8.85 5.68
C VAL A 148 -10.25 -9.66 5.26
N VAL A 149 -9.83 -9.48 4.01
CA VAL A 149 -8.60 -10.05 3.46
C VAL A 149 -7.47 -9.06 3.67
N TYR A 150 -6.39 -9.50 4.32
CA TYR A 150 -5.19 -8.68 4.54
C TYR A 150 -4.14 -9.02 3.49
N THR A 151 -3.60 -8.00 2.85
CA THR A 151 -2.55 -8.12 1.84
C THR A 151 -1.32 -7.30 2.23
N ALA A 152 -0.15 -7.75 1.78
CA ALA A 152 1.15 -7.12 2.00
C ALA A 152 1.94 -7.08 0.69
N LEU A 153 3.04 -6.32 0.67
CA LEU A 153 3.94 -6.35 -0.48
C LEU A 153 4.57 -7.74 -0.63
N PRO A 154 4.71 -8.26 -1.86
CA PRO A 154 5.41 -9.51 -2.14
C PRO A 154 6.83 -9.47 -1.58
N SER A 155 7.23 -10.56 -0.95
CA SER A 155 8.55 -10.75 -0.32
C SER A 155 9.24 -11.97 -0.90
N PHE A 156 10.49 -12.20 -0.51
CA PHE A 156 11.19 -13.43 -0.92
C PHE A 156 10.55 -14.71 -0.35
N TRP A 157 9.76 -14.62 0.73
CA TRP A 157 9.09 -15.76 1.37
C TRP A 157 7.57 -15.85 1.12
N ASN A 158 6.92 -14.76 0.69
CA ASN A 158 5.48 -14.74 0.43
C ASN A 158 5.17 -13.96 -0.85
N LYS A 159 4.58 -14.64 -1.83
CA LYS A 159 4.16 -14.08 -3.12
C LYS A 159 2.79 -14.59 -3.56
N ASN A 160 2.07 -15.29 -2.66
CA ASN A 160 0.84 -15.96 -3.04
C ASN A 160 -0.30 -14.94 -3.13
N GLY A 161 -0.92 -14.84 -4.30
CA GLY A 161 -2.15 -14.05 -4.49
C GLY A 161 -3.42 -14.82 -4.15
N ASP A 162 -3.32 -16.14 -3.98
CA ASP A 162 -4.49 -16.98 -3.72
C ASP A 162 -4.72 -17.17 -2.23
N PHE A 163 -6.00 -17.25 -1.84
CA PHE A 163 -6.42 -17.61 -0.50
C PHE A 163 -7.62 -18.53 -0.50
N SER A 164 -7.74 -19.30 0.58
CA SER A 164 -8.89 -20.14 0.87
C SER A 164 -9.17 -20.06 2.36
N THR A 165 -10.42 -19.81 2.72
CA THR A 165 -10.87 -19.80 4.12
C THR A 165 -12.28 -20.36 4.20
N GLY A 166 -12.64 -20.88 5.37
CA GLY A 166 -13.95 -21.45 5.59
C GLY A 166 -14.49 -21.08 6.96
N TYR A 167 -15.80 -20.92 7.04
CA TYR A 167 -16.53 -20.60 8.27
C TYR A 167 -17.83 -21.40 8.30
N SER A 168 -18.26 -21.81 9.49
CA SER A 168 -19.59 -22.40 9.68
C SER A 168 -20.70 -21.35 9.61
N LEU A 169 -21.93 -21.76 9.27
CA LEU A 169 -23.10 -20.87 9.33
C LEU A 169 -23.36 -20.32 10.74
N GLU A 170 -22.98 -21.07 11.79
CA GLU A 170 -23.04 -20.61 13.18
C GLU A 170 -22.05 -19.46 13.44
N GLU A 171 -20.84 -19.57 12.89
CA GLU A 171 -19.82 -18.53 13.01
C GLU A 171 -20.21 -17.24 12.30
N ILE A 172 -20.95 -17.27 11.18
CA ILE A 172 -21.34 -16.04 10.48
C ILE A 172 -22.49 -15.30 11.19
N GLY A 173 -23.28 -15.98 12.02
CA GLY A 173 -24.38 -15.38 12.77
C GLY A 173 -25.51 -14.89 11.84
N LYS A 174 -25.80 -13.59 11.83
CA LYS A 174 -26.88 -13.02 11.01
C LYS A 174 -26.53 -12.83 9.53
N GLY A 175 -25.27 -13.04 9.15
CA GLY A 175 -24.82 -13.00 7.76
C GLY A 175 -23.37 -12.60 7.61
N LEU A 176 -22.77 -12.96 6.47
CA LEU A 176 -21.38 -12.67 6.14
C LEU A 176 -21.26 -11.86 4.85
N LEU A 177 -20.69 -10.67 4.95
CA LEU A 177 -20.39 -9.79 3.81
C LEU A 177 -19.01 -10.12 3.23
N ILE A 178 -18.96 -10.37 1.91
CA ILE A 178 -17.77 -10.81 1.17
C ILE A 178 -17.67 -10.02 -0.14
N ASN A 179 -16.88 -8.95 -0.12
CA ASN A 179 -16.62 -8.08 -1.29
C ASN A 179 -17.89 -7.75 -2.12
N GLY A 180 -18.93 -7.22 -1.47
CA GLY A 180 -20.23 -6.90 -2.09
C GLY A 180 -21.27 -8.02 -2.01
N ASN A 181 -20.85 -9.28 -1.93
CA ASN A 181 -21.77 -10.42 -1.76
C ASN A 181 -22.17 -10.59 -0.28
N GLU A 182 -23.31 -11.22 -0.05
CA GLU A 182 -23.84 -11.53 1.28
C GLU A 182 -24.22 -13.01 1.38
N VAL A 183 -23.61 -13.73 2.32
CA VAL A 183 -24.05 -15.08 2.71
C VAL A 183 -25.04 -14.96 3.85
N MET A 184 -26.25 -15.48 3.62
CA MET A 184 -27.33 -15.48 4.59
C MET A 184 -27.21 -16.65 5.59
N PRO A 185 -27.89 -16.58 6.74
CA PRO A 185 -27.86 -17.66 7.75
C PRO A 185 -28.42 -19.00 7.27
N ASP A 186 -29.27 -18.99 6.24
CA ASP A 186 -29.82 -20.19 5.61
C ASP A 186 -28.88 -20.79 4.54
N GLY A 187 -27.69 -20.21 4.36
CA GLY A 187 -26.69 -20.64 3.40
C GLY A 187 -26.87 -20.11 1.98
N SER A 188 -27.92 -19.32 1.71
CA SER A 188 -28.06 -18.66 0.40
C SER A 188 -27.04 -17.52 0.24
N VAL A 189 -26.51 -17.36 -0.97
CA VAL A 189 -25.54 -16.32 -1.31
C VAL A 189 -26.23 -15.30 -2.19
N ILE A 190 -26.28 -14.05 -1.77
CA ILE A 190 -26.81 -12.93 -2.56
C ILE A 190 -25.61 -12.20 -3.16
N SER A 191 -25.55 -12.15 -4.49
CA SER A 191 -24.50 -11.42 -5.19
C SER A 191 -24.67 -9.91 -5.06
N SER A 192 -23.58 -9.14 -5.24
CA SER A 192 -23.66 -7.67 -5.32
C SER A 192 -24.63 -7.24 -6.44
N LYS A 193 -24.56 -7.92 -7.60
CA LYS A 193 -25.45 -7.68 -8.74
C LYS A 193 -26.92 -7.89 -8.38
N ALA A 194 -27.28 -9.00 -7.74
CA ALA A 194 -28.67 -9.24 -7.32
C ALA A 194 -29.16 -8.22 -6.28
N ALA A 195 -28.28 -7.82 -5.35
CA ALA A 195 -28.61 -6.80 -4.36
C ALA A 195 -28.86 -5.42 -5.02
N GLU A 196 -27.98 -4.99 -5.93
CA GLU A 196 -28.10 -3.74 -6.68
C GLU A 196 -29.37 -3.72 -7.55
N LEU A 197 -29.60 -4.78 -8.33
CA LEU A 197 -30.80 -4.91 -9.18
C LEU A 197 -32.11 -4.82 -8.39
N PHE A 198 -32.15 -5.39 -7.18
CA PHE A 198 -33.33 -5.31 -6.33
C PHE A 198 -33.63 -3.89 -5.83
N GLU A 199 -32.59 -3.10 -5.55
CA GLU A 199 -32.75 -1.69 -5.17
C GLU A 199 -33.11 -0.79 -6.36
N GLU A 200 -32.78 -1.22 -7.58
CA GLU A 200 -33.03 -0.48 -8.83
C GLU A 200 -34.39 -0.74 -9.47
N LYS A 201 -35.26 -1.53 -8.83
CA LYS A 201 -36.62 -1.82 -9.32
C LYS A 201 -37.36 -0.56 -9.75
N ASN A 202 -38.08 -0.68 -10.86
CA ASN A 202 -38.77 0.43 -11.47
C ASN A 202 -40.29 0.16 -11.58
N PRO A 203 -41.15 0.93 -10.92
CA PRO A 203 -42.59 0.77 -11.05
C PRO A 203 -43.15 1.05 -12.46
N TYR A 204 -42.43 1.84 -13.27
CA TYR A 204 -42.96 2.36 -14.53
C TYR A 204 -41.93 2.41 -15.66
N ILE A 205 -42.13 1.60 -16.71
CA ILE A 205 -41.24 1.44 -17.87
C ILE A 205 -41.00 2.75 -18.65
N GLY A 206 -41.86 3.77 -18.51
CA GLY A 206 -41.62 5.08 -19.12
C GLY A 206 -40.52 5.90 -18.43
N ASP A 207 -40.06 5.50 -17.24
CA ASP A 207 -38.87 6.08 -16.59
C ASP A 207 -37.60 5.47 -17.21
N MET A 208 -37.19 6.03 -18.35
CA MET A 208 -36.03 5.55 -19.09
C MET A 208 -34.71 5.65 -18.29
N PRO A 209 -34.44 6.72 -17.52
CA PRO A 209 -33.30 6.74 -16.61
C PRO A 209 -33.28 5.58 -15.60
N ALA A 210 -34.43 5.16 -15.06
CA ALA A 210 -34.50 4.00 -14.16
C ALA A 210 -34.24 2.68 -14.89
N ASN A 211 -34.86 2.46 -16.04
CA ASN A 211 -34.59 1.30 -16.88
C ASN A 211 -33.11 1.18 -17.27
N GLY A 212 -32.48 2.32 -17.57
CA GLY A 212 -31.07 2.39 -17.93
C GLY A 212 -30.13 1.91 -16.82
N ARG A 213 -30.46 2.17 -15.54
CA ARG A 213 -29.69 1.64 -14.40
C ARG A 213 -29.76 0.13 -14.33
N ILE A 214 -30.95 -0.45 -14.45
CA ILE A 214 -31.14 -1.91 -14.45
C ILE A 214 -30.35 -2.56 -15.59
N ALA A 215 -30.42 -2.00 -16.81
CA ALA A 215 -29.67 -2.51 -17.95
C ALA A 215 -28.15 -2.37 -17.80
N GLN A 216 -27.69 -1.28 -17.17
CA GLN A 216 -26.28 -1.08 -16.84
C GLN A 216 -25.80 -2.11 -15.83
N THR A 217 -26.53 -2.32 -14.73
CA THR A 217 -26.20 -3.29 -13.68
C THR A 217 -26.23 -4.73 -14.21
N LEU A 218 -27.14 -5.04 -15.14
CA LEU A 218 -27.14 -6.31 -15.86
C LEU A 218 -25.88 -6.49 -16.72
N GLY A 219 -25.30 -5.41 -17.26
CA GLY A 219 -24.16 -5.44 -18.15
C GLY A 219 -24.55 -5.61 -19.62
N ILE A 220 -25.78 -5.21 -20.01
CA ILE A 220 -26.29 -5.44 -21.38
C ILE A 220 -25.35 -4.81 -22.42
N SER A 221 -24.92 -3.57 -22.20
CA SER A 221 -24.03 -2.87 -23.14
C SER A 221 -22.63 -3.47 -23.19
N ASP A 222 -22.12 -3.98 -22.06
CA ASP A 222 -20.79 -4.56 -21.96
C ASP A 222 -20.72 -5.93 -22.66
N ASP A 223 -21.80 -6.71 -22.55
CA ASP A 223 -21.89 -8.06 -23.13
C ASP A 223 -22.33 -8.06 -24.60
N LEU A 224 -23.24 -7.16 -24.97
CA LEU A 224 -24.00 -7.25 -26.22
C LEU A 224 -23.84 -6.02 -27.13
N GLY A 225 -23.10 -5.00 -26.68
CA GLY A 225 -22.84 -3.79 -27.45
C GLY A 225 -23.85 -2.67 -27.22
N GLY A 226 -23.58 -1.52 -27.81
CA GLY A 226 -24.39 -0.32 -27.60
C GLY A 226 -25.74 -0.39 -28.30
N PHE A 227 -26.79 0.08 -27.64
CA PHE A 227 -28.15 0.12 -28.18
C PHE A 227 -28.81 1.50 -28.03
N GLN A 228 -29.85 1.73 -28.83
CA GLN A 228 -30.82 2.80 -28.66
C GLN A 228 -32.11 2.26 -28.00
N ASN A 229 -32.89 3.17 -27.43
CA ASN A 229 -34.11 2.83 -26.71
C ASN A 229 -35.33 3.32 -27.46
N SER A 230 -36.33 2.45 -27.60
CA SER A 230 -37.66 2.79 -28.09
C SER A 230 -38.72 2.24 -27.13
N LEU A 231 -39.70 3.06 -26.74
CA LEU A 231 -40.72 2.72 -25.75
C LEU A 231 -42.11 2.75 -26.37
N GLN A 232 -42.94 1.75 -26.03
CA GLN A 232 -44.38 1.73 -26.27
C GLN A 232 -45.09 1.80 -24.93
N THR A 233 -45.75 2.94 -24.65
CA THR A 233 -46.50 3.16 -23.40
C THR A 233 -47.93 3.64 -23.67
N THR A 234 -48.40 3.53 -24.91
CA THR A 234 -49.74 3.99 -25.31
C THR A 234 -50.83 3.00 -24.91
N GLU A 235 -50.56 1.70 -25.08
CA GLU A 235 -51.49 0.61 -24.77
C GLU A 235 -50.73 -0.60 -24.21
N GLU A 236 -51.42 -1.45 -23.47
CA GLU A 236 -50.85 -2.69 -22.95
C GLU A 236 -50.78 -3.78 -24.04
N PRO A 237 -49.71 -4.59 -24.07
CA PRO A 237 -48.59 -4.60 -23.12
C PRO A 237 -47.62 -3.44 -23.33
N TYR A 238 -47.20 -2.79 -22.24
CA TYR A 238 -46.14 -1.78 -22.34
C TYR A 238 -44.80 -2.43 -22.65
N GLY A 239 -44.05 -1.81 -23.56
CA GLY A 239 -42.88 -2.41 -24.18
C GLY A 239 -41.66 -1.51 -24.18
N TRP A 240 -40.49 -2.14 -24.08
CA TRP A 240 -39.19 -1.50 -24.33
C TRP A 240 -38.42 -2.31 -25.38
N THR A 241 -38.06 -1.64 -26.48
CA THR A 241 -37.23 -2.18 -27.55
C THR A 241 -35.80 -1.67 -27.42
N LEU A 242 -34.83 -2.60 -27.38
CA LEU A 242 -33.39 -2.35 -27.44
C LEU A 242 -32.91 -2.47 -28.90
N GLU A 243 -32.49 -1.36 -29.49
CA GLU A 243 -32.06 -1.28 -30.89
C GLU A 243 -30.53 -1.30 -30.98
N PHE A 244 -29.93 -2.49 -31.16
CA PHE A 244 -28.48 -2.68 -31.18
C PHE A 244 -27.86 -2.14 -32.47
N LYS A 245 -26.74 -1.42 -32.32
CA LYS A 245 -26.08 -0.73 -33.45
C LYS A 245 -25.05 -1.57 -34.16
N ASP A 246 -24.37 -2.43 -33.40
CA ASP A 246 -23.23 -3.18 -33.90
C ASP A 246 -23.70 -4.51 -34.50
N PRO A 247 -23.19 -4.91 -35.69
CA PRO A 247 -23.51 -6.20 -36.27
C PRO A 247 -23.00 -7.36 -35.40
N VAL A 248 -23.84 -8.38 -35.25
CA VAL A 248 -23.52 -9.64 -34.58
C VAL A 248 -23.06 -10.64 -35.62
N THR A 249 -21.85 -11.19 -35.45
CA THR A 249 -21.32 -12.19 -36.37
C THR A 249 -22.05 -13.53 -36.21
N GLY A 250 -22.17 -14.30 -37.30
CA GLY A 250 -22.92 -15.56 -37.30
C GLY A 250 -22.49 -16.59 -36.23
N SER A 251 -21.23 -16.59 -35.79
CA SER A 251 -20.77 -17.46 -34.69
C SER A 251 -21.20 -16.98 -33.30
N GLY A 252 -21.53 -15.70 -33.13
CA GLY A 252 -21.96 -15.08 -31.88
C GLY A 252 -23.48 -14.91 -31.74
N GLU A 253 -24.24 -15.10 -32.82
CA GLU A 253 -25.69 -14.81 -32.86
C GLU A 253 -26.50 -15.62 -31.83
N GLU A 254 -26.22 -16.92 -31.69
CA GLU A 254 -26.93 -17.77 -30.73
C GLU A 254 -26.66 -17.36 -29.28
N LEU A 255 -25.41 -17.02 -28.95
CA LEU A 255 -25.03 -16.52 -27.63
C LEU A 255 -25.69 -15.18 -27.34
N PHE A 256 -25.70 -14.27 -28.32
CA PHE A 256 -26.36 -12.98 -28.23
C PHE A 256 -27.85 -13.14 -27.92
N ARG A 257 -28.55 -13.98 -28.69
CA ARG A 257 -30.00 -14.23 -28.51
C ARG A 257 -30.30 -14.84 -27.15
N SER A 258 -29.58 -15.89 -26.77
CA SER A 258 -29.75 -16.56 -25.47
C SER A 258 -29.54 -15.59 -24.31
N ARG A 259 -28.52 -14.73 -24.40
CA ARG A 259 -28.25 -13.70 -23.39
C ARG A 259 -29.32 -12.61 -23.36
N MET A 260 -29.80 -12.13 -24.51
CA MET A 260 -30.89 -11.14 -24.54
C MET A 260 -32.20 -11.69 -23.99
N GLU A 261 -32.52 -12.97 -24.25
CA GLU A 261 -33.71 -13.59 -23.64
C GLU A 261 -33.61 -13.65 -22.12
N ALA A 262 -32.44 -13.99 -21.58
CA ALA A 262 -32.18 -13.99 -20.15
C ALA A 262 -32.32 -12.57 -19.55
N TYR A 263 -31.68 -11.57 -20.16
CA TYR A 263 -31.80 -10.18 -19.73
C TYR A 263 -33.23 -9.65 -19.82
N SER A 264 -33.96 -10.02 -20.86
CA SER A 264 -35.38 -9.67 -21.00
C SER A 264 -36.22 -10.18 -19.85
N CYS A 265 -35.96 -11.40 -19.36
CA CYS A 265 -36.65 -11.94 -18.19
C CYS A 265 -36.37 -11.10 -16.94
N VAL A 266 -35.12 -10.70 -16.70
CA VAL A 266 -34.78 -9.87 -15.54
C VAL A 266 -35.40 -8.46 -15.63
N LEU A 267 -35.35 -7.84 -16.80
CA LEU A 267 -36.02 -6.56 -17.06
C LEU A 267 -37.53 -6.65 -16.81
N LEU A 268 -38.19 -7.70 -17.30
CA LEU A 268 -39.60 -7.95 -17.05
C LEU A 268 -39.87 -8.18 -15.57
N ALA A 269 -39.00 -8.84 -14.82
CA ALA A 269 -39.19 -9.05 -13.38
C ALA A 269 -39.10 -7.73 -12.59
N LEU A 270 -38.13 -6.86 -12.93
CA LEU A 270 -37.78 -5.68 -12.14
C LEU A 270 -38.50 -4.39 -12.55
N ILE A 271 -39.11 -4.37 -13.74
CA ILE A 271 -39.93 -3.24 -14.21
C ILE A 271 -41.40 -3.61 -14.07
N ASP A 272 -42.08 -3.11 -13.04
CA ASP A 272 -43.37 -3.65 -12.58
C ASP A 272 -44.43 -3.71 -13.68
N ASN A 273 -44.62 -2.62 -14.44
CA ASN A 273 -45.63 -2.56 -15.50
C ASN A 273 -45.13 -3.00 -16.89
N ALA A 274 -43.89 -3.48 -17.04
CA ALA A 274 -43.41 -3.98 -18.32
C ALA A 274 -44.12 -5.28 -18.72
N GLY A 275 -44.71 -5.30 -19.91
CA GLY A 275 -45.38 -6.47 -20.48
C GLY A 275 -44.56 -7.19 -21.54
N GLU A 276 -43.68 -6.48 -22.24
CA GLU A 276 -42.83 -7.02 -23.30
C GLU A 276 -41.46 -6.32 -23.34
N ILE A 277 -40.41 -7.10 -23.60
CA ILE A 277 -39.09 -6.59 -23.94
C ILE A 277 -38.74 -7.13 -25.32
N SER A 278 -38.35 -6.23 -26.22
CA SER A 278 -38.01 -6.55 -27.60
C SER A 278 -36.60 -6.06 -27.93
N TRP A 279 -36.00 -6.61 -28.97
CA TRP A 279 -34.71 -6.13 -29.46
C TRP A 279 -34.59 -6.28 -30.96
N THR A 280 -33.78 -5.43 -31.57
CA THR A 280 -33.41 -5.48 -32.98
C THR A 280 -31.89 -5.44 -33.11
N TYR A 281 -31.35 -6.15 -34.09
CA TYR A 281 -29.91 -6.19 -34.37
C TYR A 281 -29.66 -6.58 -35.82
N GLN A 282 -28.44 -6.36 -36.29
CA GLN A 282 -27.98 -6.82 -37.60
C GLN A 282 -27.15 -8.10 -37.43
N ALA A 283 -27.48 -9.15 -38.17
CA ALA A 283 -26.71 -10.38 -38.21
C ALA A 283 -25.84 -10.42 -39.48
N GLU A 284 -24.53 -10.60 -39.31
CA GLU A 284 -23.57 -10.75 -40.41
C GLU A 284 -23.37 -12.24 -40.72
N THR A 285 -23.76 -12.64 -41.92
CA THR A 285 -23.67 -14.01 -42.44
C THR A 285 -22.85 -14.05 -43.73
N GLU A 286 -22.52 -15.25 -44.23
CA GLU A 286 -21.83 -15.42 -45.51
C GLU A 286 -22.58 -14.76 -46.70
N ASP A 287 -23.91 -14.68 -46.61
CA ASP A 287 -24.80 -14.11 -47.64
C ASP A 287 -25.03 -12.59 -47.47
N GLY A 288 -24.42 -11.97 -46.45
CA GLY A 288 -24.50 -10.55 -46.16
C GLY A 288 -25.10 -10.21 -44.79
N VAL A 289 -25.41 -8.93 -44.60
CA VAL A 289 -25.97 -8.38 -43.36
C VAL A 289 -27.50 -8.39 -43.42
N HIS A 290 -28.14 -8.99 -42.42
CA HIS A 290 -29.58 -9.11 -42.35
C HIS A 290 -30.13 -8.54 -41.03
N GLU A 291 -31.24 -7.83 -41.10
CA GLU A 291 -31.95 -7.43 -39.88
C GLU A 291 -32.62 -8.63 -39.20
N ARG A 292 -32.55 -8.61 -37.87
CA ARG A 292 -33.14 -9.60 -36.98
C ARG A 292 -33.85 -8.89 -35.83
N ASN A 293 -34.84 -9.56 -35.26
CA ASN A 293 -35.53 -9.10 -34.07
C ASN A 293 -35.90 -10.29 -33.19
N GLY A 294 -36.18 -10.00 -31.93
CA GLY A 294 -36.75 -10.95 -30.98
C GLY A 294 -37.54 -10.21 -29.90
N SER A 295 -38.40 -10.94 -29.20
CA SER A 295 -39.10 -10.41 -28.04
C SER A 295 -39.41 -11.49 -27.01
N VAL A 296 -39.57 -11.06 -25.77
CA VAL A 296 -40.05 -11.88 -24.65
C VAL A 296 -41.17 -11.10 -23.97
N THR A 297 -42.33 -11.75 -23.81
CA THR A 297 -43.43 -11.21 -23.02
C THR A 297 -43.37 -11.73 -21.58
N ALA A 298 -43.99 -11.00 -20.65
CA ALA A 298 -44.11 -11.44 -19.26
C ALA A 298 -44.74 -12.84 -19.14
N SER A 299 -45.70 -13.18 -20.01
CA SER A 299 -46.32 -14.50 -20.05
C SER A 299 -45.35 -15.60 -20.49
N ILE A 300 -44.54 -15.36 -21.53
CA ILE A 300 -43.53 -16.31 -22.02
C ILE A 300 -42.46 -16.53 -20.94
N ALA A 301 -41.97 -15.45 -20.33
CA ALA A 301 -40.99 -15.52 -19.25
C ALA A 301 -41.52 -16.32 -18.04
N SER A 302 -42.77 -16.06 -17.64
CA SER A 302 -43.41 -16.78 -16.54
C SER A 302 -43.60 -18.27 -16.83
N GLN A 303 -43.97 -18.62 -18.08
CA GLN A 303 -44.09 -20.02 -18.49
C GLN A 303 -42.73 -20.73 -18.48
N ARG A 304 -41.67 -20.06 -18.95
CA ARG A 304 -40.31 -20.61 -18.97
C ARG A 304 -39.78 -20.90 -17.56
N LEU A 305 -40.03 -20.02 -16.60
CA LEU A 305 -39.52 -20.12 -15.23
C LEU A 305 -40.49 -20.84 -14.27
N GLY A 306 -41.66 -21.26 -14.75
CA GLY A 306 -42.63 -22.04 -13.98
C GLY A 306 -43.38 -21.28 -12.88
N LYS A 307 -43.18 -19.96 -12.76
CA LYS A 307 -43.90 -19.06 -11.84
C LYS A 307 -43.97 -17.65 -12.43
N ASP A 308 -44.83 -16.81 -11.88
CA ASP A 308 -44.99 -15.41 -12.31
C ASP A 308 -43.64 -14.68 -12.29
N ILE A 309 -43.23 -14.11 -13.43
CA ILE A 309 -41.96 -13.38 -13.58
C ILE A 309 -41.85 -12.22 -12.58
N LYS A 310 -42.97 -11.56 -12.26
CA LYS A 310 -42.99 -10.43 -11.31
C LYS A 310 -42.73 -10.88 -9.87
N SER A 311 -42.97 -12.15 -9.55
CA SER A 311 -42.73 -12.67 -8.20
C SER A 311 -41.24 -12.67 -7.81
N PHE A 312 -40.33 -12.68 -8.80
CA PHE A 312 -38.90 -12.69 -8.56
C PHE A 312 -38.37 -11.36 -7.99
N SER A 313 -39.09 -10.24 -8.15
CA SER A 313 -38.69 -8.93 -7.64
C SER A 313 -39.14 -8.66 -6.19
N GLY A 314 -39.70 -9.66 -5.51
CA GLY A 314 -40.21 -9.56 -4.14
C GLY A 314 -39.12 -9.46 -3.06
N SER A 315 -37.91 -9.96 -3.32
CA SER A 315 -36.78 -9.90 -2.39
C SER A 315 -35.43 -10.08 -3.09
N ARG A 316 -34.34 -9.62 -2.48
CA ARG A 316 -32.96 -9.85 -2.97
C ARG A 316 -32.66 -11.33 -3.26
N LYS A 317 -33.18 -12.24 -2.43
CA LYS A 317 -33.03 -13.69 -2.61
C LYS A 317 -33.75 -14.19 -3.86
N GLN A 318 -34.94 -13.67 -4.14
CA GLN A 318 -35.68 -14.05 -5.34
C GLN A 318 -35.05 -13.46 -6.60
N VAL A 319 -34.47 -12.25 -6.53
CA VAL A 319 -33.68 -11.73 -7.66
C VAL A 319 -32.46 -12.60 -7.91
N GLN A 320 -31.75 -13.04 -6.86
CA GLN A 320 -30.65 -13.99 -7.02
C GLN A 320 -31.10 -15.32 -7.64
N GLU A 321 -32.21 -15.90 -7.17
CA GLU A 321 -32.80 -17.12 -7.74
C GLU A 321 -33.05 -16.97 -9.25
N LEU A 322 -33.58 -15.81 -9.67
CA LEU A 322 -33.78 -15.51 -11.10
C LEU A 322 -32.46 -15.48 -11.87
N LEU A 323 -31.42 -14.84 -11.34
CA LEU A 323 -30.11 -14.79 -12.00
C LEU A 323 -29.49 -16.19 -12.12
N ASP A 324 -29.61 -17.02 -11.08
CA ASP A 324 -29.10 -18.39 -11.06
C ASP A 324 -29.82 -19.27 -12.10
N GLU A 325 -31.15 -19.21 -12.17
CA GLU A 325 -31.96 -19.94 -13.16
C GLU A 325 -31.63 -19.55 -14.61
N LEU A 326 -31.23 -18.29 -14.82
CA LEU A 326 -30.89 -17.73 -16.12
C LEU A 326 -29.40 -17.82 -16.46
N GLY A 327 -28.55 -18.31 -15.55
CA GLY A 327 -27.11 -18.41 -15.75
C GLY A 327 -26.40 -17.05 -15.86
N ILE A 328 -26.93 -16.03 -15.18
CA ILE A 328 -26.33 -14.69 -15.07
C ILE A 328 -25.50 -14.65 -13.79
N ARG A 329 -24.22 -14.29 -13.90
CA ARG A 329 -23.28 -14.19 -12.77
C ARG A 329 -23.01 -12.74 -12.41
#